data_AF-A0A0C3GVL3-F1
#
_entry.id   AF-A0A0C3GVL3-F1
#
_cell.length_a   1.000
_cell.length_b   1.000
_cell.length_c   1.000
_cell.angle_alpha   90.00
_cell.angle_beta   90.00
_cell.angle_gamma   90.00
#
_symmetry.space_group_name_H-M   'P 1'
#
loop_
_entity.id
_entity.type
_entity.pdbx_description
1 polymer ?
#
loop_
_entity_poly.entity_id
_entity_poly.type
_entity_poly.pdbx_seq_one_letter_code
_entity_poly.pdbx_strand_id
1 'polypeptide(L)'
;MDLNILSKSRWFTRGWTLQELIAPTKVVFFSKEWKKLADKTDIVDIINEIIGIPESILLKTAELATFSVAARMSWASNRETTRIEDEAYSLLGLFGTHMPLLSGEKEMVFIRLQAEIMKSTDDQSIFAWAWTDLKVKKEKGWEITGLLARRLRLFVQSSSIVSMGIWSKGTVRGMTNRGTRAKLFLLPASEENHVDFVKSLDC
;
A
#
# COMPACT_ATOMS: atom_id res chain seq x y z
N MET A 1 18.87 -24.59 -10.26
CA MET A 1 18.48 -23.45 -11.11
C MET A 1 18.73 -22.21 -10.28
N ASP A 2 19.53 -21.26 -10.75
CA ASP A 2 20.06 -20.19 -9.89
C ASP A 2 19.02 -19.07 -9.72
N LEU A 3 18.10 -19.27 -8.77
CA LEU A 3 17.01 -18.34 -8.46
C LEU A 3 17.54 -16.97 -7.96
N ASN A 4 18.82 -16.89 -7.58
CA ASN A 4 19.55 -15.64 -7.34
C ASN A 4 19.56 -14.68 -8.54
N ILE A 5 19.29 -15.16 -9.76
CA ILE A 5 19.18 -14.30 -10.94
C ILE A 5 17.92 -13.43 -10.88
N LEU A 6 16.83 -13.95 -10.31
CA LEU A 6 15.56 -13.23 -10.20
C LEU A 6 15.68 -12.06 -9.21
N SER A 7 16.29 -12.29 -8.03
CA SER A 7 16.48 -11.25 -7.02
C SER A 7 17.36 -10.08 -7.51
N LYS A 8 18.26 -10.33 -8.46
CA LYS A 8 19.10 -9.30 -9.10
C LYS A 8 18.44 -8.62 -10.30
N SER A 9 17.26 -9.07 -10.71
CA SER A 9 16.58 -8.51 -11.88
C SER A 9 16.02 -7.14 -11.58
N ARG A 10 16.31 -6.17 -12.46
CA ARG A 10 15.69 -4.83 -12.45
C ARG A 10 14.16 -4.91 -12.53
N TRP A 11 13.59 -6.01 -13.01
CA TRP A 11 12.13 -6.15 -13.08
C TRP A 11 11.46 -5.99 -11.70
N PHE A 12 12.06 -6.47 -10.60
CA PHE A 12 11.50 -6.32 -9.26
C PHE A 12 11.57 -4.90 -8.69
N THR A 13 12.40 -4.03 -9.29
CA THR A 13 12.57 -2.64 -8.84
C THR A 13 11.87 -1.63 -9.75
N ARG A 14 11.14 -2.01 -10.80
CA ARG A 14 10.36 -1.06 -11.62
C ARG A 14 8.98 -0.82 -10.99
N GLY A 15 8.48 0.41 -11.00
CA GLY A 15 7.17 0.74 -10.42
C GLY A 15 6.01 -0.13 -10.94
N TRP A 16 5.76 -0.09 -12.24
CA TRP A 16 4.60 -0.75 -12.88
C TRP A 16 4.58 -2.29 -12.77
N THR A 17 5.73 -2.92 -12.63
CA THR A 17 5.82 -4.39 -12.63
C THR A 17 5.20 -5.01 -11.38
N LEU A 18 4.86 -4.22 -10.36
CA LEU A 18 4.08 -4.68 -9.20
C LEU A 18 2.70 -5.15 -9.62
N GLN A 19 2.01 -4.32 -10.40
CA GLN A 19 0.68 -4.65 -10.90
C GLN A 19 0.77 -5.80 -11.92
N GLU A 20 1.80 -5.82 -12.76
CA GLU A 20 2.06 -6.94 -13.68
C GLU A 20 2.28 -8.27 -12.95
N LEU A 21 2.75 -8.25 -11.69
CA LEU A 21 2.93 -9.43 -10.86
C LEU A 21 1.64 -9.90 -10.17
N ILE A 22 0.92 -8.95 -9.57
CA ILE A 22 -0.24 -9.21 -8.71
C ILE A 22 -1.51 -9.44 -9.54
N ALA A 23 -1.72 -8.65 -10.60
CA ALA A 23 -2.97 -8.65 -11.34
C ALA A 23 -3.27 -9.97 -12.08
N PRO A 24 -2.31 -10.64 -12.77
CA PRO A 24 -2.60 -11.90 -13.46
C PRO A 24 -2.52 -13.12 -12.53
N THR A 25 -3.30 -14.16 -12.87
CA THR A 25 -3.21 -15.49 -12.21
C THR A 25 -1.93 -16.23 -12.59
N LYS A 26 -1.52 -16.13 -13.86
CA LYS A 26 -0.34 -16.80 -14.40
C LYS A 26 0.70 -15.76 -14.83
N VAL A 27 1.93 -15.92 -14.35
CA VAL A 27 3.12 -15.18 -14.79
C VAL A 27 4.22 -16.20 -15.00
N VAL A 28 4.95 -16.09 -16.11
CA VAL A 28 6.06 -16.98 -16.46
C VAL A 28 7.30 -16.12 -16.65
N PHE A 29 8.37 -16.45 -15.94
CA PHE A 29 9.64 -15.73 -16.01
C PHE A 29 10.56 -16.38 -17.05
N PHE A 30 11.25 -15.56 -17.82
CA PHE A 30 12.19 -15.98 -18.85
C PHE A 30 13.53 -15.27 -18.69
N SER A 31 14.61 -15.94 -19.11
CA SER A 31 15.94 -15.32 -19.21
C SER A 31 16.04 -14.42 -20.44
N LYS A 32 17.14 -13.66 -20.56
CA LYS A 32 17.41 -12.83 -21.74
C LYS A 32 17.58 -13.65 -23.03
N GLU A 33 17.93 -14.93 -22.91
CA GLU A 33 18.00 -15.92 -23.99
C GLU A 33 16.65 -16.62 -24.27
N TRP A 34 15.53 -16.10 -23.73
CA TRP A 34 14.19 -16.68 -23.87
C TRP A 34 14.05 -18.10 -23.30
N LYS A 35 14.89 -18.48 -22.35
CA LYS A 35 14.75 -19.74 -21.62
C LYS A 35 13.79 -19.56 -20.45
N LYS A 36 12.78 -20.43 -20.32
CA LYS A 36 11.87 -20.43 -19.17
C LYS A 36 12.67 -20.62 -17.87
N LEU A 37 12.46 -19.73 -16.91
CA LEU A 37 13.06 -19.74 -15.58
C LEU A 37 12.11 -20.39 -14.56
N ALA A 38 10.89 -19.87 -14.42
CA ALA A 38 9.91 -20.37 -13.45
C ALA A 38 8.49 -19.88 -13.78
N ASP A 39 7.46 -20.59 -13.30
CA ASP A 39 6.13 -20.01 -13.13
C ASP A 39 6.06 -19.29 -11.77
N LYS A 40 5.26 -18.21 -11.67
CA LYS A 40 5.08 -17.46 -10.40
C LYS A 40 4.70 -18.35 -9.23
N THR A 41 3.87 -19.37 -9.47
CA THR A 41 3.42 -20.33 -8.46
C THR A 41 4.55 -21.15 -7.86
N ASP A 42 5.64 -21.35 -8.60
CA ASP A 42 6.75 -22.20 -8.20
C ASP A 42 7.77 -21.46 -7.33
N ILE A 43 7.65 -20.12 -7.23
CA ILE A 43 8.65 -19.24 -6.62
C ILE A 43 8.01 -18.15 -5.73
N VAL A 44 6.82 -18.42 -5.19
CA VAL A 44 6.08 -17.43 -4.36
C VAL A 44 6.82 -17.05 -3.08
N ASP A 45 7.52 -18.02 -2.48
CA ASP A 45 8.40 -17.87 -1.33
C ASP A 45 9.56 -16.91 -1.63
N ILE A 46 10.19 -17.09 -2.79
CA ILE A 46 11.31 -16.25 -3.25
C ILE A 46 10.82 -14.84 -3.58
N ILE A 47 9.67 -14.72 -4.23
CA ILE A 47 9.06 -13.40 -4.50
C ILE A 47 8.75 -12.70 -3.18
N ASN A 48 8.18 -13.41 -2.20
CA ASN A 48 7.93 -12.86 -0.87
C ASN A 48 9.23 -12.38 -0.22
N GLU A 49 10.31 -13.14 -0.30
CA GLU A 49 11.61 -12.74 0.24
C GLU A 49 12.20 -11.49 -0.43
N ILE A 50 12.01 -11.32 -1.75
CA ILE A 50 12.55 -10.17 -2.50
C ILE A 50 11.78 -8.88 -2.21
N ILE A 51 10.44 -8.92 -2.19
CA ILE A 51 9.59 -7.71 -2.19
C ILE A 51 8.56 -7.64 -1.06
N GLY A 52 8.48 -8.66 -0.20
CA GLY A 52 7.59 -8.67 0.97
C GLY A 52 6.10 -8.79 0.63
N ILE A 53 5.77 -9.34 -0.55
CA ILE A 53 4.37 -9.61 -0.91
C ILE A 53 3.96 -10.97 -0.35
N PRO A 54 2.88 -11.05 0.44
CA PRO A 54 2.36 -12.30 0.96
C PRO A 54 2.02 -13.30 -0.15
N GLU A 55 2.35 -14.57 0.07
CA GLU A 55 2.03 -15.65 -0.87
C GLU A 55 0.53 -15.73 -1.18
N SER A 56 -0.33 -15.41 -0.21
CA SER A 56 -1.78 -15.39 -0.39
C SER A 56 -2.25 -14.37 -1.43
N ILE A 57 -1.53 -13.26 -1.61
CA ILE A 57 -1.78 -12.29 -2.67
C ILE A 57 -1.25 -12.80 -4.01
N LEU A 58 -0.05 -13.38 -4.04
CA LEU A 58 0.56 -13.93 -5.26
C LEU A 58 -0.26 -15.07 -5.86
N LEU A 59 -0.83 -15.92 -4.99
CA LEU A 59 -1.69 -17.06 -5.32
C LEU A 59 -3.19 -16.69 -5.44
N LYS A 60 -3.56 -15.44 -5.17
CA LYS A 60 -4.95 -14.94 -5.16
C LYS A 60 -5.90 -15.72 -4.24
N THR A 61 -5.40 -16.17 -3.09
CA THR A 61 -6.21 -16.77 -2.02
C THR A 61 -6.66 -15.76 -0.96
N ALA A 62 -6.16 -14.52 -1.02
CA ALA A 62 -6.62 -13.38 -0.23
C ALA A 62 -6.91 -12.16 -1.12
N GLU A 63 -7.80 -11.29 -0.67
CA GLU A 63 -8.09 -10.02 -1.35
C GLU A 63 -7.10 -8.93 -0.91
N LEU A 64 -6.76 -8.01 -1.82
CA LEU A 64 -5.89 -6.86 -1.49
C LEU A 64 -6.41 -6.04 -0.31
N ALA A 65 -7.73 -5.93 -0.17
CA ALA A 65 -8.39 -5.17 0.89
C ALA A 65 -8.21 -5.75 2.29
N THR A 66 -7.76 -7.02 2.43
CA THR A 66 -7.45 -7.60 3.75
C THR A 66 -6.13 -7.08 4.31
N PHE A 67 -5.31 -6.43 3.49
CA PHE A 67 -4.03 -5.84 3.89
C PHE A 67 -4.16 -4.32 4.06
N SER A 68 -3.44 -3.81 5.05
CA SER A 68 -3.44 -2.38 5.36
C SER A 68 -2.92 -1.55 4.19
N VAL A 69 -3.31 -0.29 4.13
CA VAL A 69 -2.77 0.69 3.17
C VAL A 69 -1.26 0.75 3.29
N ALA A 70 -0.71 0.80 4.50
CA ALA A 70 0.74 0.88 4.72
C ALA A 70 1.46 -0.37 4.23
N ALA A 71 0.92 -1.56 4.51
CA ALA A 71 1.49 -2.82 4.04
C ALA A 71 1.50 -2.86 2.50
N ARG A 72 0.40 -2.47 1.85
CA ARG A 72 0.34 -2.38 0.39
C ARG A 72 1.31 -1.35 -0.20
N MET A 73 1.47 -0.19 0.45
CA MET A 73 2.49 0.80 0.06
C MET A 73 3.91 0.21 0.17
N SER A 74 4.18 -0.59 1.20
CA SER A 74 5.50 -1.21 1.41
C SER A 74 5.90 -2.18 0.29
N TRP A 75 4.94 -2.85 -0.36
CA TRP A 75 5.23 -3.74 -1.51
C TRP A 75 5.81 -3.00 -2.73
N ALA A 76 5.63 -1.68 -2.76
CA ALA A 76 6.10 -0.80 -3.80
C ALA A 76 7.23 0.14 -3.36
N SER A 77 7.59 0.18 -2.07
CA SER A 77 8.50 1.20 -1.50
C SER A 77 9.92 1.16 -2.05
N ASN A 78 10.37 -0.03 -2.49
CA ASN A 78 11.69 -0.24 -3.08
C ASN A 78 11.68 -0.17 -4.62
N ARG A 79 10.57 0.26 -5.21
CA ARG A 79 10.43 0.40 -6.66
C ARG A 79 10.74 1.82 -7.10
N GLU A 80 11.33 1.91 -8.28
CA GLU A 80 11.77 3.13 -8.92
C GLU A 80 10.96 3.38 -10.19
N THR A 81 10.72 4.66 -10.44
CA THR A 81 10.07 5.15 -11.64
C THR A 81 10.93 6.22 -12.32
N THR A 82 10.81 6.32 -13.63
CA THR A 82 11.56 7.33 -14.39
C THR A 82 11.00 8.73 -14.16
N ARG A 83 9.66 8.84 -14.14
CA ARG A 83 8.97 10.07 -13.75
C ARG A 83 8.56 9.97 -12.29
N ILE A 84 8.72 11.06 -11.57
CA ILE A 84 8.32 11.13 -10.16
C ILE A 84 6.81 10.89 -10.01
N GLU A 85 6.03 11.30 -11.00
CA GLU A 85 4.58 11.12 -10.98
C GLU A 85 4.13 9.66 -11.14
N ASP A 86 4.93 8.86 -11.84
CA ASP A 86 4.66 7.43 -11.98
C ASP A 86 4.74 6.69 -10.65
N GLU A 87 5.40 7.25 -9.62
CA GLU A 87 5.41 6.71 -8.26
C GLU A 87 3.99 6.59 -7.71
N ALA A 88 3.12 7.55 -8.04
CA ALA A 88 1.70 7.51 -7.69
C ALA A 88 0.87 6.74 -8.73
N TYR A 89 1.10 7.01 -10.03
CA TYR A 89 0.26 6.42 -11.08
C TYR A 89 0.39 4.90 -11.19
N SER A 90 1.58 4.36 -10.89
CA SER A 90 1.81 2.91 -10.84
C SER A 90 1.12 2.20 -9.68
N LEU A 91 0.42 2.91 -8.79
CA LEU A 91 -0.31 2.36 -7.65
C LEU A 91 -1.84 2.44 -7.77
N LEU A 92 -2.37 3.11 -8.80
CA LEU A 92 -3.81 3.32 -8.94
C LEU A 92 -4.60 1.99 -8.89
N GLY A 93 -4.15 0.97 -9.62
CA GLY A 93 -4.82 -0.33 -9.62
C GLY A 93 -4.65 -1.12 -8.32
N LEU A 94 -3.55 -0.91 -7.58
CA LEU A 94 -3.33 -1.56 -6.27
C LEU A 94 -4.32 -1.08 -5.21
N PHE A 95 -4.71 0.20 -5.30
CA PHE A 95 -5.65 0.83 -4.37
C PHE A 95 -7.07 1.01 -4.93
N GLY A 96 -7.30 0.64 -6.19
CA GLY A 96 -8.60 0.86 -6.85
C GLY A 96 -8.98 2.34 -6.92
N THR A 97 -8.00 3.23 -7.04
CA THR A 97 -8.22 4.68 -7.10
C THR A 97 -8.21 5.19 -8.53
N HIS A 98 -8.92 6.29 -8.75
CA HIS A 98 -8.94 6.99 -10.02
C HIS A 98 -8.64 8.47 -9.76
N MET A 99 -7.68 9.03 -10.49
CA MET A 99 -7.41 10.47 -10.51
C MET A 99 -6.85 10.90 -11.87
N PRO A 100 -7.06 12.16 -12.29
CA PRO A 100 -6.51 12.68 -13.54
C PRO A 100 -4.98 12.55 -13.61
N LEU A 101 -4.45 12.28 -14.79
CA LEU A 101 -3.01 12.28 -15.07
C LEU A 101 -2.59 13.72 -15.38
N LEU A 102 -1.99 14.43 -14.42
CA LEU A 102 -1.43 15.75 -14.64
C LEU A 102 0.09 15.68 -14.69
N SER A 103 0.68 16.53 -15.52
CA SER A 103 2.13 16.71 -15.64
C SER A 103 2.61 17.85 -14.74
N GLY A 104 3.79 17.71 -14.16
CA GLY A 104 4.44 18.79 -13.41
C GLY A 104 4.05 18.89 -11.93
N GLU A 105 3.28 17.94 -11.42
CA GLU A 105 2.88 17.89 -10.01
C GLU A 105 4.03 17.51 -9.07
N LYS A 106 5.07 16.86 -9.60
CA LYS A 106 6.21 16.39 -8.82
C LYS A 106 5.74 15.52 -7.65
N GLU A 107 6.14 15.84 -6.42
CA GLU A 107 5.80 15.07 -5.21
C GLU A 107 4.32 15.25 -4.79
N MET A 108 3.65 16.29 -5.29
CA MET A 108 2.24 16.56 -4.93
C MET A 108 1.28 15.47 -5.43
N VAL A 109 1.64 14.77 -6.51
CA VAL A 109 0.83 13.66 -7.04
C VAL A 109 0.72 12.50 -6.07
N PHE A 110 1.74 12.25 -5.25
CA PHE A 110 1.72 11.19 -4.23
C PHE A 110 0.87 11.60 -3.03
N ILE A 111 0.85 12.90 -2.70
CA ILE A 111 -0.09 13.46 -1.72
C ILE A 111 -1.53 13.32 -2.24
N ARG A 112 -1.78 13.62 -3.53
CA ARG A 112 -3.10 13.46 -4.13
C ARG A 112 -3.54 12.00 -4.13
N LEU A 113 -2.65 11.06 -4.46
CA LEU A 113 -2.95 9.63 -4.37
C LEU A 113 -3.42 9.24 -2.96
N GLN A 114 -2.70 9.66 -1.91
CA GLN A 114 -3.11 9.39 -0.53
C GLN A 114 -4.47 10.01 -0.22
N ALA A 115 -4.73 11.25 -0.66
CA ALA A 115 -6.03 11.89 -0.51
C ALA A 115 -7.17 11.12 -1.22
N GLU A 116 -6.92 10.56 -2.41
CA GLU A 116 -7.91 9.71 -3.09
C GLU A 116 -8.13 8.37 -2.35
N ILE A 117 -7.07 7.76 -1.81
CA ILE A 117 -7.19 6.54 -1.00
C ILE A 117 -8.06 6.81 0.24
N MET A 118 -7.84 7.93 0.94
CA MET A 118 -8.61 8.31 2.12
C MET A 118 -10.11 8.52 1.87
N LYS A 119 -10.54 8.69 0.61
CA LYS A 119 -11.97 8.77 0.27
C LYS A 119 -12.66 7.41 0.28
N SER A 120 -11.92 6.32 0.11
CA SER A 120 -12.46 4.96 -0.02
C SER A 120 -12.17 4.06 1.18
N THR A 121 -11.32 4.47 2.11
CA THR A 121 -10.98 3.69 3.30
C THR A 121 -10.74 4.56 4.55
N ASP A 122 -11.13 4.05 5.72
CA ASP A 122 -10.83 4.63 7.04
C ASP A 122 -9.53 4.05 7.65
N ASP A 123 -8.74 3.33 6.86
CA ASP A 123 -7.50 2.69 7.29
C ASP A 123 -6.41 3.72 7.65
N GLN A 124 -6.26 3.96 8.96
CA GLN A 124 -5.31 4.91 9.53
C GLN A 124 -3.85 4.54 9.28
N SER A 125 -3.57 3.32 8.82
CA SER A 125 -2.22 2.90 8.44
C SER A 125 -1.63 3.76 7.30
N ILE A 126 -2.45 4.52 6.56
CA ILE A 126 -1.94 5.51 5.60
C ILE A 126 -0.96 6.52 6.22
N PHE A 127 -1.03 6.76 7.53
CA PHE A 127 -0.11 7.63 8.27
C PHE A 127 1.09 6.89 8.88
N ALA A 128 1.16 5.56 8.75
CA ALA A 128 2.23 4.73 9.31
C ALA A 128 3.47 4.67 8.41
N TRP A 129 3.88 5.82 7.88
CA TRP A 129 5.15 5.99 7.18
C TRP A 129 6.21 6.53 8.14
N ALA A 130 7.47 6.18 7.91
CA ALA A 130 8.58 6.57 8.77
C ALA A 130 9.54 7.49 8.03
N TRP A 131 10.02 8.51 8.73
CA TRP A 131 11.14 9.31 8.23
C TRP A 131 12.44 8.55 8.48
N THR A 132 12.69 7.52 7.68
CA THR A 132 13.95 6.75 7.74
C THR A 132 15.04 7.52 7.01
N ASP A 133 15.95 8.14 7.77
CA ASP A 133 17.27 8.61 7.32
C ASP A 133 17.34 9.13 5.88
N LEU A 134 16.56 10.18 5.57
CA LEU A 134 17.11 11.14 4.63
C LEU A 134 18.38 11.67 5.30
N LYS A 135 19.54 11.45 4.69
CA LYS A 135 20.77 12.19 4.97
C LYS A 135 20.54 13.67 4.65
N VAL A 136 19.55 14.30 5.29
CA VAL A 136 19.42 15.73 5.36
C VAL A 136 20.65 16.14 6.13
N LYS A 137 21.64 16.67 5.41
CA LYS A 137 22.69 17.45 6.03
C LYS A 137 21.98 18.35 7.04
N LYS A 138 22.38 18.30 8.32
CA LYS A 138 21.91 19.18 9.40
C LYS A 138 22.31 20.64 9.11
N GLU A 139 21.97 21.14 7.94
CA GLU A 139 22.18 22.51 7.51
C GLU A 139 20.80 23.06 7.19
N LYS A 140 20.18 23.61 8.26
CA LYS A 140 18.95 24.41 8.31
C LYS A 140 17.66 23.65 8.68
N GLY A 141 17.43 23.51 9.99
CA GLY A 141 16.09 23.44 10.58
C GLY A 141 15.35 22.11 10.46
N TRP A 142 14.30 21.96 11.26
CA TRP A 142 13.31 20.89 11.08
C TRP A 142 12.59 21.15 9.75
N GLU A 143 12.69 20.24 8.78
CA GLU A 143 11.77 20.26 7.64
C GLU A 143 10.37 19.92 8.19
N ILE A 144 9.50 20.93 8.28
CA ILE A 144 8.10 20.73 8.61
C ILE A 144 7.48 19.97 7.44
N THR A 145 7.21 18.68 7.63
CA THR A 145 6.47 17.86 6.68
C THR A 145 4.98 17.92 7.02
N GLY A 146 4.13 17.73 6.01
CA GLY A 146 2.69 17.57 6.25
C GLY A 146 2.37 16.18 6.80
N LEU A 147 1.10 15.94 7.14
CA LEU A 147 0.64 14.64 7.66
C LEU A 147 0.83 13.48 6.67
N LEU A 148 0.76 13.76 5.36
CA LEU A 148 0.89 12.76 4.30
C LEU A 148 2.34 12.65 3.81
N ALA A 149 2.74 11.42 3.48
CA ALA A 149 4.06 11.13 2.94
C ALA A 149 4.26 11.86 1.61
N ARG A 150 5.44 12.42 1.36
CA ARG A 150 5.78 12.98 0.05
C ARG A 150 6.28 11.94 -0.95
N ARG A 151 6.74 10.79 -0.43
CA ARG A 151 7.37 9.72 -1.21
C ARG A 151 6.95 8.36 -0.67
N LEU A 152 6.73 7.42 -1.57
CA LEU A 152 6.42 6.01 -1.35
C LEU A 152 7.51 5.26 -0.59
N ARG A 153 8.78 5.62 -0.79
CA ARG A 153 9.91 5.01 -0.06
C ARG A 153 9.78 5.10 1.47
N LEU A 154 9.00 6.07 1.98
CA LEU A 154 8.79 6.26 3.41
C LEU A 154 7.94 5.13 4.05
N PHE A 155 7.35 4.24 3.24
CA PHE A 155 6.61 3.07 3.70
C PHE A 155 7.45 1.78 3.75
N VAL A 156 8.77 1.85 3.57
CA VAL A 156 9.64 0.65 3.50
C VAL A 156 9.62 -0.21 4.76
N GLN A 157 9.35 0.37 5.92
CA GLN A 157 9.24 -0.33 7.20
C GLN A 157 7.80 -0.67 7.59
N SER A 158 6.83 -0.42 6.72
CA SER A 158 5.40 -0.50 7.05
C SER A 158 4.76 -1.85 6.70
N SER A 159 5.55 -2.85 6.32
CA SER A 159 5.05 -4.16 5.86
C SER A 159 4.32 -4.96 6.95
N SER A 160 4.73 -4.81 8.22
CA SER A 160 4.10 -5.47 9.38
C SER A 160 2.91 -4.70 9.96
N ILE A 161 2.62 -3.50 9.44
CA ILE A 161 1.50 -2.70 9.92
C ILE A 161 0.20 -3.37 9.48
N VAL A 162 -0.58 -3.80 10.45
CA VAL A 162 -1.91 -4.37 10.22
C VAL A 162 -2.97 -3.29 10.39
N SER A 163 -4.01 -3.34 9.56
CA SER A 163 -5.19 -2.53 9.80
C SER A 163 -5.97 -3.18 10.93
N MET A 164 -6.43 -2.39 11.91
CA MET A 164 -7.31 -2.90 12.96
C MET A 164 -8.68 -3.16 12.35
N GLY A 165 -8.84 -4.32 11.70
CA GLY A 165 -10.00 -4.72 10.88
C GLY A 165 -11.34 -4.81 11.63
N ILE A 166 -11.34 -4.53 12.93
CA ILE A 166 -12.54 -4.40 13.76
C ILE A 166 -13.31 -3.09 13.42
N TRP A 167 -12.64 -2.09 12.83
CA TRP A 167 -13.23 -0.77 12.55
C TRP A 167 -13.53 -0.52 11.06
N SER A 168 -12.96 -1.31 10.14
CA SER A 168 -13.01 -1.09 8.69
C SER A 168 -14.29 -1.57 7.99
N LYS A 169 -15.22 -2.23 8.71
CA LYS A 169 -16.56 -2.52 8.19
C LYS A 169 -17.55 -1.35 8.37
N GLY A 170 -17.11 -0.22 8.94
CA GLY A 170 -17.91 1.01 8.98
C GLY A 170 -17.90 1.71 7.62
N THR A 171 -19.07 1.93 7.02
CA THR A 171 -19.21 2.61 5.72
C THR A 171 -19.18 4.14 5.88
N VAL A 172 -18.38 4.80 5.04
CA VAL A 172 -18.40 6.22 4.63
C VAL A 172 -18.58 7.22 5.76
N ARG A 173 -17.48 7.84 6.19
CA ARG A 173 -17.50 9.14 6.85
C ARG A 173 -17.63 10.23 5.78
N GLY A 174 -18.78 10.90 5.78
CA GLY A 174 -19.05 12.01 4.88
C GLY A 174 -19.38 13.26 5.68
N MET A 175 -18.72 14.37 5.37
CA MET A 175 -19.11 15.67 5.88
C MET A 175 -20.33 16.14 5.09
N THR A 176 -21.48 16.23 5.75
CA THR A 176 -22.69 16.83 5.18
C THR A 176 -22.74 18.30 5.59
N ASN A 177 -23.57 19.10 4.93
CA ASN A 177 -23.90 20.46 5.39
C ASN A 177 -24.61 20.51 6.76
N ARG A 178 -24.91 19.33 7.36
CA ARG A 178 -25.49 19.18 8.69
C ARG A 178 -24.53 18.54 9.71
N GLY A 179 -23.27 18.30 9.33
CA GLY A 179 -22.26 17.65 10.17
C GLY A 179 -21.83 16.28 9.66
N THR A 180 -21.15 15.53 10.52
CA THR A 180 -20.49 14.25 10.17
C THR A 180 -21.49 13.09 10.21
N ARG A 181 -21.60 12.34 9.11
CA ARG A 181 -22.31 11.05 9.06
C ARG A 181 -21.30 9.92 9.12
N ALA A 182 -21.51 8.93 9.99
CA ALA A 182 -20.68 7.73 10.07
C ALA A 182 -21.54 6.49 10.39
N LYS A 183 -21.25 5.36 9.75
CA LYS A 183 -21.77 4.04 10.16
C LYS A 183 -20.70 3.30 10.96
N LEU A 184 -21.06 2.78 12.12
CA LEU A 184 -20.11 2.29 13.10
C LEU A 184 -20.45 0.86 13.50
N PHE A 185 -19.43 0.00 13.60
CA PHE A 185 -19.57 -1.29 14.29
C PHE A 185 -19.56 -1.06 15.79
N LEU A 186 -20.52 -1.67 16.47
CA LEU A 186 -20.72 -1.61 17.91
C LEU A 186 -20.48 -3.00 18.50
N LEU A 187 -19.77 -3.09 19.62
CA LEU A 187 -19.55 -4.34 20.36
C LEU A 187 -20.42 -4.36 21.62
N PRO A 188 -21.01 -5.50 22.03
CA PRO A 188 -21.71 -5.58 23.31
C PRO A 188 -20.78 -5.23 24.47
N ALA A 189 -21.26 -4.44 25.42
CA ALA A 189 -20.49 -4.02 26.59
C ALA A 189 -20.24 -5.18 27.57
N SER A 190 -21.14 -6.17 27.59
CA SER A 190 -20.99 -7.42 28.33
C SER A 190 -21.71 -8.56 27.59
N GLU A 191 -21.34 -9.81 27.92
CA GLU A 191 -21.98 -11.00 27.37
C GLU A 191 -23.40 -11.24 27.94
N GLU A 192 -23.71 -10.65 29.09
CA GLU A 192 -24.99 -10.86 29.82
C GLU A 192 -26.06 -9.81 29.49
N ASN A 193 -25.67 -8.61 29.05
CA ASN A 193 -26.60 -7.50 28.75
C ASN A 193 -26.55 -7.13 27.26
N HIS A 194 -27.54 -7.58 26.48
CA HIS A 194 -27.68 -7.27 25.05
C HIS A 194 -28.16 -5.84 24.72
N VAL A 195 -28.21 -4.94 25.70
CA VAL A 195 -28.71 -3.56 25.53
C VAL A 195 -27.60 -2.51 25.48
N ASP A 196 -26.45 -2.82 26.06
CA ASP A 196 -25.33 -1.88 26.12
C ASP A 196 -24.30 -2.25 25.06
N PHE A 197 -23.93 -1.26 24.24
CA PHE A 197 -22.90 -1.43 23.23
C PHE A 197 -21.83 -0.35 23.39
N VAL A 198 -20.56 -0.76 23.33
CA VAL A 198 -19.40 0.12 23.41
C VAL A 198 -18.81 0.31 22.04
N LYS A 199 -18.32 1.53 21.81
CA LYS A 199 -17.48 1.87 20.69
C LYS A 199 -16.27 2.68 21.14
N SER A 200 -15.07 2.22 20.79
CA SER A 200 -13.90 3.11 20.77
C SER A 200 -14.07 4.12 19.65
N LEU A 201 -14.08 5.39 20.03
CA LEU A 201 -13.87 6.50 19.11
C LEU A 201 -12.43 6.92 19.33
N ASP A 202 -11.54 6.62 18.37
CA ASP A 202 -10.24 7.29 18.33
C ASP A 202 -10.53 8.76 17.99
N CYS A 203 -10.53 9.59 19.04
CA CYS A 203 -10.70 11.04 19.01
C CYS A 203 -9.32 11.68 19.13
#